data_AF-A0A821DB51-F1
#
_entry.id   AF-A0A821DB51-F1
#
_cell.length_a   1.000
_cell.length_b   1.000
_cell.length_c   1.000
_cell.angle_alpha   90.00
_cell.angle_beta   90.00
_cell.angle_gamma   90.00
#
_symmetry.space_group_name_H-M   'P 1'
#
loop_
_entity.id
_entity.type
_entity.pdbx_description
1 polymer ?
#
loop_
_entity_poly.entity_id
_entity_poly.type
_entity_poly.pdbx_seq_one_letter_code
_entity_poly.pdbx_strand_id
1 'polypeptide(L)'
;MEKIKSSSSPFQIICRGYYKSEDKNPLNLLFFLDRSHLKWVPVIVFTQDKEGLMYHLQNQAPSMSIQDWKDRLYIVNNSTDLIAKVKSNIKNKRGNNPQ
;
A
#
# COMPACT_ATOMS: atom_id res chain seq x y z
N MET A 1 -10.39 20.93 -28.90
CA MET A 1 -10.19 20.48 -27.51
C MET A 1 -9.99 18.98 -27.53
N GLU A 2 -8.75 18.51 -27.39
CA GLU A 2 -8.47 17.09 -27.24
C GLU A 2 -9.04 16.61 -25.90
N LYS A 3 -10.00 15.68 -25.95
CA LYS A 3 -10.41 14.94 -24.76
C LYS A 3 -9.19 14.14 -24.30
N ILE A 4 -8.56 14.57 -23.21
CA ILE A 4 -7.62 13.73 -22.46
C ILE A 4 -8.40 12.47 -22.10
N LYS A 5 -8.16 11.36 -22.81
CA LYS A 5 -8.62 10.04 -22.39
C LYS A 5 -7.93 9.79 -21.06
N SER A 6 -8.61 10.06 -19.95
CA SER A 6 -8.11 9.67 -18.64
C SER A 6 -8.15 8.15 -18.61
N SER A 7 -7.05 7.51 -19.02
CA SER A 7 -6.74 6.16 -18.58
C SER A 7 -6.63 6.26 -17.06
N SER A 8 -7.73 5.99 -16.35
CA SER A 8 -7.80 6.16 -14.91
C SER A 8 -6.72 5.28 -14.29
N SER A 9 -5.58 5.89 -13.91
CA SER A 9 -4.56 5.18 -13.15
C SER A 9 -5.23 4.69 -11.87
N PRO A 10 -4.99 3.44 -11.45
CA PRO A 10 -5.61 2.92 -10.24
C PRO A 10 -5.22 3.81 -9.06
N PHE A 11 -6.24 4.17 -8.27
CA PHE A 11 -6.04 4.87 -7.01
C PHE A 11 -5.18 4.00 -6.09
N GLN A 12 -4.11 4.57 -5.56
CA GLN A 12 -3.17 3.91 -4.66
C GLN A 12 -2.72 4.89 -3.59
N ILE A 13 -2.41 4.37 -2.41
CA ILE A 13 -1.96 5.19 -1.28
C ILE A 13 -0.47 4.95 -1.08
N ILE A 14 0.30 6.04 -1.02
CA ILE A 14 1.71 6.01 -0.67
C ILE A 14 1.84 6.78 0.64
N CYS A 15 2.37 6.14 1.68
CA CYS A 15 2.59 6.76 2.98
C CYS A 15 4.03 6.53 3.43
N ARG A 16 4.52 7.38 4.34
CA ARG A 16 5.79 7.12 5.01
C ARG A 16 5.60 6.03 6.04
N GLY A 17 6.61 5.19 6.24
CA GLY A 17 6.69 4.35 7.43
C GLY A 17 6.96 5.24 8.63
N TYR A 18 6.18 5.04 9.68
CA TYR A 18 6.26 5.82 10.91
C TYR A 18 6.81 4.93 12.03
N TYR A 19 7.51 5.54 12.97
CA TYR A 19 8.20 4.85 14.05
C TYR A 19 7.36 4.75 15.32
N LYS A 20 7.81 3.90 16.26
CA LYS A 20 7.20 3.58 17.57
C LYS A 20 6.54 4.74 18.33
N SER A 21 7.04 5.97 18.19
CA SER A 21 6.55 7.15 18.91
C SER A 21 5.49 7.95 18.16
N GLU A 22 5.14 7.56 16.94
CA GLU A 22 4.14 8.25 16.11
C GLU A 22 2.82 7.48 16.09
N ASP A 23 1.71 8.18 16.33
CA ASP A 23 0.35 7.65 16.22
C ASP A 23 -0.09 7.51 14.75
N LYS A 24 0.69 6.77 13.96
CA LYS A 24 0.53 6.66 12.51
C LYS A 24 0.84 5.24 12.03
N ASN A 25 0.19 4.25 12.64
CA ASN A 25 0.39 2.85 12.28
C ASN A 25 -0.25 2.53 10.90
N PRO A 26 0.51 2.01 9.91
CA PRO A 26 -0.03 1.57 8.62
C PRO A 26 -1.16 0.53 8.71
N LEU A 27 -1.24 -0.26 9.78
CA LEU A 27 -2.34 -1.21 10.01
C LEU A 27 -3.66 -0.50 10.27
N ASN A 28 -3.66 0.66 10.96
CA ASN A 28 -4.88 1.45 11.17
C ASN A 28 -5.48 1.91 9.83
N LEU A 29 -4.62 2.25 8.86
CA LEU A 29 -5.05 2.57 7.50
C LEU A 29 -5.68 1.35 6.83
N LEU A 30 -5.08 0.16 6.95
CA LEU A 30 -5.69 -1.07 6.40
C LEU A 30 -7.06 -1.37 7.03
N PHE A 31 -7.19 -1.22 8.36
CA PHE A 31 -8.47 -1.39 9.05
C PHE A 31 -9.53 -0.41 8.55
N PHE A 32 -9.16 0.86 8.35
CA PHE A 32 -10.05 1.86 7.78
C PHE A 32 -10.50 1.47 6.36
N LEU A 33 -9.56 1.05 5.50
CA LEU A 33 -9.87 0.60 4.14
C LEU A 33 -10.79 -0.62 4.14
N ASP A 34 -10.60 -1.55 5.08
CA ASP A 34 -11.47 -2.72 5.22
C ASP A 34 -12.90 -2.35 5.59
N ARG A 35 -13.07 -1.50 6.61
CA ARG A 35 -14.38 -1.01 7.04
C ARG A 35 -15.08 -0.15 5.99
N SER A 36 -14.30 0.44 5.08
CA SER A 36 -14.80 1.26 3.97
C SER A 36 -15.05 0.47 2.69
N HIS A 37 -14.89 -0.87 2.70
CA HIS A 37 -14.99 -1.72 1.51
C HIS A 37 -13.99 -1.38 0.38
N LEU A 38 -12.83 -0.81 0.76
CA LEU A 38 -11.75 -0.39 -0.15
C LEU A 38 -10.55 -1.34 -0.11
N LYS A 39 -10.78 -2.64 0.10
CA LYS A 39 -9.71 -3.66 0.21
C LYS A 39 -8.81 -3.75 -1.03
N TRP A 40 -9.33 -3.32 -2.18
CA TRP A 40 -8.66 -3.32 -3.47
C TRP A 40 -7.62 -2.20 -3.64
N VAL A 41 -7.59 -1.20 -2.73
CA VAL A 41 -6.65 -0.08 -2.80
C VAL A 41 -5.27 -0.54 -2.29
N PRO A 42 -4.23 -0.56 -3.13
CA PRO A 42 -2.90 -0.93 -2.69
C PRO A 42 -2.29 0.18 -1.81
N VAL A 43 -1.58 -0.23 -0.76
CA VAL A 43 -0.88 0.67 0.14
C VAL A 43 0.62 0.40 0.04
N ILE A 44 1.38 1.44 -0.31
CA ILE A 44 2.84 1.41 -0.36
C ILE A 44 3.35 2.23 0.83
N VAL A 45 4.23 1.62 1.63
CA VAL A 45 4.86 2.26 2.78
C VAL A 45 6.33 2.49 2.46
N PHE A 46 6.76 3.75 2.44
CA PHE A 46 8.14 4.14 2.19
C PHE A 46 8.84 4.51 3.49
N THR A 47 9.85 3.75 3.89
CA THR A 47 10.55 3.90 5.17
C THR A 47 12.05 3.82 5.02
N GLN A 48 12.82 4.51 5.88
CA GLN A 48 14.28 4.33 5.91
C GLN A 48 14.68 3.03 6.62
N ASP A 49 13.84 2.57 7.57
CA ASP A 49 14.06 1.36 8.34
C ASP A 49 12.93 0.35 8.05
N LYS A 50 13.16 -0.52 7.06
CA LYS A 50 12.19 -1.54 6.65
C LYS A 50 12.06 -2.65 7.69
N GLU A 51 13.16 -3.08 8.28
CA GLU A 51 13.18 -4.19 9.23
C GLU A 51 12.56 -3.79 10.56
N GLY A 52 12.92 -2.62 11.10
CA GLY A 52 12.33 -2.10 12.33
C GLY A 52 10.83 -1.83 12.19
N LEU A 53 10.38 -1.32 11.03
CA LEU A 53 8.94 -1.21 10.74
C LEU A 53 8.28 -2.58 10.68
N MET A 54 8.85 -3.55 9.96
CA MET A 54 8.30 -4.92 9.88
C MET A 54 8.18 -5.57 11.25
N TYR A 55 9.21 -5.46 12.09
CA TYR A 55 9.20 -5.95 13.47
C TYR A 55 8.11 -5.26 14.29
N HIS A 56 7.99 -3.94 14.19
CA HIS A 56 6.95 -3.19 14.88
C HIS A 56 5.54 -3.62 14.47
N LEU A 57 5.29 -3.77 13.17
CA LEU A 57 4.00 -4.21 12.63
C LEU A 57 3.63 -5.63 13.07
N GLN A 58 4.60 -6.55 13.16
CA GLN A 58 4.37 -7.91 13.65
C GLN A 58 3.93 -7.92 15.12
N ASN A 59 4.54 -7.08 15.95
CA ASN A 59 4.23 -7.00 17.38
C ASN A 59 2.95 -6.22 17.70
N GLN A 60 2.49 -5.37 16.77
CA GLN A 60 1.30 -4.53 16.96
C GLN A 60 0.03 -5.09 16.35
N ALA A 61 -0.01 -6.28 15.75
CA ALA A 61 -1.23 -6.79 15.11
C ALA A 61 -2.27 -7.25 16.16
N PRO A 62 -3.33 -6.48 16.49
CA PRO A 62 -4.26 -6.85 17.55
C PRO A 62 -5.55 -7.45 17.00
N SER A 63 -5.71 -7.63 15.67
CA SER A 63 -6.96 -8.13 15.08
C SER A 63 -6.90 -8.50 13.59
N MET A 64 -5.87 -8.08 12.84
CA MET A 64 -5.67 -8.48 11.44
C MET A 64 -4.64 -9.60 11.38
N SER A 65 -4.92 -10.65 10.61
CA SER A 65 -3.97 -11.74 10.41
C SER A 65 -2.64 -11.19 9.87
N ILE A 66 -1.52 -11.75 10.33
CA ILE A 66 -0.18 -11.32 9.87
C ILE A 66 -0.07 -11.46 8.35
N GLN A 67 -0.71 -12.49 7.79
CA GLN A 67 -0.69 -12.74 6.37
C GLN A 67 -1.49 -11.67 5.61
N ASP A 68 -2.66 -11.29 6.13
CA ASP A 68 -3.58 -10.37 5.46
C ASP A 68 -2.96 -8.99 5.23
N TRP A 69 -2.23 -8.47 6.22
CA TRP A 69 -1.57 -7.17 6.05
C TRP A 69 -0.31 -7.26 5.20
N LYS A 70 0.45 -8.37 5.27
CA LYS A 70 1.64 -8.59 4.43
C LYS A 70 1.29 -8.62 2.94
N ASP A 71 0.13 -9.18 2.60
CA ASP A 71 -0.35 -9.25 1.22
C ASP A 71 -0.83 -7.88 0.69
N ARG A 72 -1.06 -6.92 1.58
CA ARG A 72 -1.68 -5.62 1.26
C ARG A 72 -0.76 -4.41 1.46
N LEU A 73 0.23 -4.50 2.34
CA LEU A 73 1.25 -3.48 2.55
C LEU A 73 2.52 -3.81 1.76
N TYR A 74 2.85 -2.94 0.82
CA TYR A 74 4.13 -2.98 0.13
C TYR A 74 5.13 -2.06 0.79
N ILE A 75 6.05 -2.63 1.57
CA ILE A 75 7.07 -1.86 2.30
C ILE A 75 8.36 -1.79 1.49
N VAL A 76 8.76 -0.56 1.18
CA VAL A 76 9.94 -0.23 0.38
C VAL A 76 10.81 0.77 1.12
N ASN A 77 12.13 0.69 0.91
CA ASN A 77 13.10 1.58 1.56
C ASN A 77 14.00 2.37 0.61
N ASN A 78 13.78 2.23 -0.69
CA ASN A 78 14.49 3.00 -1.69
C ASN A 78 13.50 3.48 -2.77
N SER A 79 13.88 4.55 -3.46
CA SER A 79 13.06 5.18 -4.49
C SER A 79 12.89 4.29 -5.73
N THR A 80 13.88 3.46 -6.07
CA THR A 80 13.83 2.54 -7.21
C THR A 80 12.67 1.55 -7.06
N ASP A 81 12.55 0.90 -5.90
CA ASP A 81 11.49 -0.07 -5.60
C ASP A 81 10.12 0.60 -5.52
N LEU A 82 10.05 1.80 -4.93
CA LEU A 82 8.83 2.60 -4.90
C LEU A 82 8.33 2.88 -6.32
N ILE A 83 9.21 3.39 -7.20
CA ILE A 83 8.88 3.71 -8.59
C ILE A 83 8.47 2.44 -9.36
N ALA A 84 9.21 1.34 -9.17
CA ALA A 84 8.91 0.07 -9.81
C ALA A 84 7.52 -0.44 -9.39
N LYS A 85 7.19 -0.37 -8.10
CA LYS A 85 5.89 -0.83 -7.59
C LYS A 85 4.74 0.05 -8.10
N VAL A 86 4.87 1.37 -8.02
CA VAL A 86 3.90 2.34 -8.57
C VAL A 86 3.61 2.04 -10.04
N LYS A 87 4.64 1.81 -10.85
CA LYS A 87 4.49 1.46 -12.28
C LYS A 87 3.81 0.11 -12.49
N SER A 88 4.12 -0.90 -11.67
CA SER A 88 3.48 -2.23 -11.77
C SER A 88 1.97 -2.17 -11.49
N ASN A 89 1.56 -1.41 -10.47
CA ASN A 89 0.15 -1.24 -10.13
C ASN A 89 -0.63 -0.56 -11.26
N ILE A 90 0.00 0.39 -11.97
CA ILE A 90 -0.58 1.05 -13.15
C ILE A 90 -0.72 0.06 -14.33
N LYS A 91 0.22 -0.87 -14.50
CA LYS A 91 0.25 -1.82 -15.64
C LYS A 91 -0.73 -3.00 -15.49
N ASN A 92 -0.98 -3.49 -14.28
CA ASN A 92 -1.75 -4.72 -14.03
C ASN A 92 -3.23 -4.68 -14.50
N LYS A 93 -3.79 -3.52 -14.86
CA LYS A 93 -5.15 -3.44 -15.47
C LYS A 93 -5.19 -3.41 -17.00
N ARG A 94 -4.04 -3.38 -17.71
CA ARG A 94 -4.06 -3.53 -19.18
C ARG A 94 -4.30 -4.98 -19.66
N GLY A 95 -4.33 -5.96 -18.74
CA GLY A 95 -4.44 -7.39 -19.07
C GLY A 95 -5.74 -8.09 -18.68
N ASN A 96 -6.65 -7.47 -17.92
CA ASN A 96 -7.91 -8.10 -17.50
C ASN A 96 -9.12 -7.32 -18.01
N ASN A 97 -9.45 -7.51 -19.29
CA ASN A 97 -10.83 -7.42 -19.76
C ASN A 97 -11.42 -8.84 -19.63
N PRO A 98 -12.35 -9.11 -18.72
CA PRO A 98 -13.16 -10.30 -18.83
C PRO A 98 -14.11 -10.10 -20.03
N GLN A 99 -13.93 -10.92 -21.07
CA GLN A 99 -15.03 -11.33 -21.95
C GLN A 99 -15.83 -12.43 -21.24
#